data_AF-A0A8S3ZKR5-F1
#
_entry.id   AF-A0A8S3ZKR5-F1
#
_cell.length_a   1.000
_cell.length_b   1.000
_cell.length_c   1.000
_cell.angle_alpha   90.00
_cell.angle_beta   90.00
_cell.angle_gamma   90.00
#
_symmetry.space_group_name_H-M   'P 1'
#
loop_
_entity.id
_entity.type
_entity.pdbx_description
1 polymer ?
#
loop_
_entity_poly.entity_id
_entity_poly.type
_entity_poly.pdbx_seq_one_letter_code
_entity_poly.pdbx_strand_id
1 'polypeptide(L)'
;SIPDSQVEDWPRFTYRGMHVDTARNFIPKTTILKLLKVMSLYKLNKLHFHLSDDEGWRLEIPGLEELTKIGGRRCHDLEERECVMSTLGSGADDQSSGSGFYTVKEVRCLLFCCCCDYLLDDPADTSYYFSVQYYTDNAVNPCIESTYRFISEVYKQVSEIHRAIQPLKVYHFGGDEVATGAWVNSTACASLLRSGVSLKSVFTQRVATMTKNVSLAAWEDGLMDHDSTPWERSLLANKDVIVQSWQNVWEWGVASRAYNLANAGYK
;
A
#
# COMPACT_ATOMS: atom_id res chain seq x y z
N SER A 1 29.53 16.90 30.31
CA SER A 1 30.42 17.35 29.22
C SER A 1 30.25 16.42 28.03
N ILE A 2 30.69 16.84 26.85
CA ILE A 2 30.84 16.01 25.64
C ILE A 2 32.35 15.98 25.36
N PRO A 3 32.96 14.85 24.97
CA PRO A 3 34.37 14.81 24.61
C PRO A 3 34.65 15.63 23.34
N ASP A 4 35.77 16.36 23.33
CA ASP A 4 36.26 16.99 22.11
C ASP A 4 36.71 15.89 21.12
N SER A 5 36.23 15.96 19.87
CA SER A 5 36.38 14.90 18.88
C SER A 5 36.02 15.37 17.47
N GLN A 6 36.78 14.92 16.47
CA GLN A 6 36.44 15.08 15.05
C GLN A 6 35.72 13.81 14.58
N VAL A 7 34.60 13.98 13.87
CA VAL A 7 33.77 12.88 13.35
C VAL A 7 33.46 13.13 11.88
N GLU A 8 33.76 12.14 11.05
CA GLU A 8 33.35 12.07 9.64
C GLU A 8 32.33 10.94 9.49
N ASP A 9 31.17 11.24 8.91
CA ASP A 9 30.01 10.35 8.86
C ASP A 9 29.24 10.52 7.54
N TRP A 10 28.84 9.42 6.92
CA TRP A 10 28.01 9.40 5.73
C TRP A 10 27.11 8.15 5.71
N PRO A 11 25.87 8.24 5.17
CA PRO A 11 24.95 7.12 5.19
C PRO A 11 25.36 6.01 4.21
N ARG A 12 25.55 4.79 4.74
CA ARG A 12 25.77 3.56 3.92
C ARG A 12 24.65 3.31 2.90
N PHE A 13 23.41 3.68 3.24
CA PHE A 13 22.24 3.50 2.38
C PHE A 13 21.46 4.82 2.23
N THR A 14 21.05 5.13 1.01
CA THR A 14 20.27 6.33 0.66
C THR A 14 18.81 6.24 1.10
N TYR A 15 18.27 5.03 1.17
CA TYR A 15 16.97 4.69 1.76
C TYR A 15 17.20 4.20 3.20
N ARG A 16 16.60 4.86 4.19
CA ARG A 16 16.58 4.44 5.60
C ARG A 16 15.17 4.59 6.12
N GLY A 17 14.42 3.50 6.07
CA GLY A 17 12.98 3.46 6.24
C GLY A 17 12.51 3.29 7.68
N MET A 18 11.31 3.79 7.94
CA MET A 18 10.37 3.27 8.93
C MET A 18 9.08 2.95 8.18
N HIS A 19 8.55 1.73 8.32
CA HIS A 19 7.19 1.39 7.89
C HIS A 19 6.26 1.55 9.09
N VAL A 20 5.04 2.04 8.86
CA VAL A 20 4.03 2.17 9.91
C VAL A 20 2.69 1.70 9.37
N ASP A 21 2.16 0.63 9.98
CA ASP A 21 0.78 0.22 9.80
C ASP A 21 -0.14 1.18 10.54
N THR A 22 -1.10 1.76 9.83
CA THR A 22 -2.17 2.56 10.42
C THR A 22 -3.57 2.13 9.94
N ALA A 23 -3.61 1.10 9.10
CA ALA A 23 -4.83 0.50 8.57
C ALA A 23 -5.42 -0.50 9.58
N ARG A 24 -4.58 -1.41 10.12
CA ARG A 24 -5.00 -2.44 11.09
C ARG A 24 -5.51 -1.83 12.39
N ASN A 25 -4.90 -0.76 12.86
CA ASN A 25 -5.40 0.10 13.94
C ASN A 25 -4.97 1.54 13.64
N PHE A 26 -5.89 2.49 13.77
CA PHE A 26 -5.61 3.89 13.46
C PHE A 26 -4.65 4.51 14.48
N ILE A 27 -3.61 5.19 13.98
CA ILE A 27 -2.62 5.89 14.79
C ILE A 27 -2.85 7.40 14.65
N PRO A 28 -3.28 8.12 15.70
CA PRO A 28 -3.54 9.56 15.59
C PRO A 28 -2.32 10.33 15.08
N LYS A 29 -2.56 11.34 14.24
CA LYS A 29 -1.53 12.19 13.61
C LYS A 29 -0.47 12.74 14.59
N THR A 30 -0.87 13.04 15.84
CA THR A 30 0.02 13.48 16.92
C THR A 30 1.09 12.45 17.28
N THR A 31 0.82 11.16 17.09
CA THR A 31 1.77 10.05 17.27
C THR A 31 2.67 9.89 16.04
N ILE A 32 2.15 10.05 14.82
CA ILE A 32 2.99 10.08 13.61
C ILE A 32 3.99 11.26 13.65
N LEU A 33 3.59 12.43 14.15
CA LEU A 33 4.50 13.57 14.37
C LEU A 33 5.59 13.26 15.43
N LYS A 34 5.28 12.48 16.48
CA LYS A 34 6.30 11.97 17.42
C LYS A 34 7.26 10.99 16.75
N LEU A 35 6.73 10.08 15.91
CA LEU A 35 7.54 9.12 15.15
C LEU A 35 8.50 9.84 14.18
N LEU A 36 8.01 10.82 13.41
CA LEU A 36 8.84 11.64 12.52
C LEU A 36 9.94 12.40 13.29
N LYS A 37 9.65 12.89 14.50
CA LYS A 37 10.67 13.48 15.37
C LYS A 37 11.73 12.45 15.78
N VAL A 38 11.35 11.25 16.21
CA VAL A 38 12.30 10.16 16.55
C VAL A 38 13.12 9.75 15.33
N MET A 39 12.50 9.58 14.16
CA MET A 39 13.18 9.29 12.90
C MET A 39 14.27 10.32 12.59
N SER A 40 13.99 11.61 12.78
CA SER A 40 14.96 12.69 12.55
C SER A 40 16.19 12.60 13.48
N LEU A 41 16.00 12.24 14.75
CA LEU A 41 17.10 12.05 15.72
C LEU A 41 18.04 10.91 15.32
N TYR A 42 17.50 9.83 14.76
CA TYR A 42 18.26 8.66 14.29
C TYR A 42 18.58 8.70 12.78
N LYS A 43 18.47 9.89 12.14
CA LYS A 43 18.80 10.12 10.72
C LYS A 43 18.03 9.23 9.72
N LEU A 44 16.88 8.65 10.10
CA LEU A 44 15.97 7.94 9.19
C LEU A 44 15.33 8.95 8.23
N ASN A 45 15.12 8.57 6.97
CA ASN A 45 14.78 9.54 5.90
C ASN A 45 13.68 9.08 4.94
N LYS A 46 12.97 7.98 5.24
CA LYS A 46 11.78 7.52 4.52
C LYS A 46 10.73 7.06 5.53
N LEU A 47 9.51 7.59 5.44
CA LEU A 47 8.33 7.00 6.06
C LEU A 47 7.60 6.21 4.97
N HIS A 48 7.52 4.89 5.10
CA HIS A 48 6.60 4.07 4.33
C HIS A 48 5.28 4.03 5.10
N PHE A 49 4.27 4.72 4.58
CA PHE A 49 3.04 5.00 5.30
C PHE A 49 1.93 4.07 4.78
N HIS A 50 1.55 3.07 5.58
CA HIS A 50 0.51 2.12 5.22
C HIS A 50 -0.85 2.71 5.57
N LEU A 51 -1.62 3.03 4.53
CA LEU A 51 -2.82 3.88 4.61
C LEU A 51 -4.12 3.15 4.22
N SER A 52 -4.03 1.89 3.80
CA SER A 52 -5.15 1.09 3.32
C SER A 52 -4.82 -0.38 3.47
N ASP A 53 -5.73 -1.15 4.04
CA ASP A 53 -5.67 -2.60 4.19
C ASP A 53 -7.09 -3.12 4.50
N ASP A 54 -7.24 -4.42 4.69
CA ASP A 54 -8.53 -5.10 4.87
C ASP A 54 -9.36 -4.50 6.04
N GLU A 55 -8.70 -4.21 7.17
CA GLU A 55 -9.32 -3.59 8.35
C GLU A 55 -9.74 -2.12 8.19
N GLY A 56 -9.44 -1.51 7.03
CA GLY A 56 -9.95 -0.20 6.66
C GLY A 56 -8.92 0.77 6.10
N TRP A 57 -9.46 1.85 5.54
CA TRP A 57 -8.78 2.82 4.72
C TRP A 57 -8.68 4.18 5.44
N ARG A 58 -7.51 4.80 5.34
CA ARG A 58 -7.05 5.84 6.27
C ARG A 58 -6.63 7.15 5.59
N LEU A 59 -6.91 7.31 4.30
CA LEU A 59 -6.62 8.56 3.57
C LEU A 59 -7.88 9.10 2.90
N GLU A 60 -8.37 10.26 3.31
CA GLU A 60 -9.35 11.00 2.52
C GLU A 60 -8.81 11.24 1.09
N ILE A 61 -9.61 10.91 0.08
CA ILE A 61 -9.32 11.18 -1.32
C ILE A 61 -10.47 12.06 -1.88
N PRO A 62 -10.20 13.22 -2.49
CA PRO A 62 -11.24 14.07 -3.07
C PRO A 62 -12.01 13.34 -4.18
N GLY A 63 -13.31 13.12 -3.97
CA GLY A 63 -14.15 12.27 -4.82
C GLY A 63 -14.18 10.79 -4.45
N LEU A 64 -13.51 10.37 -3.36
CA LEU A 64 -13.47 8.99 -2.83
C LEU A 64 -13.31 8.98 -1.27
N GLU A 65 -14.36 9.32 -0.50
CA GLU A 65 -14.42 9.26 0.98
C GLU A 65 -15.57 8.38 1.52
N GLU A 66 -16.25 7.54 0.72
CA GLU A 66 -16.86 6.33 1.31
C GLU A 66 -15.73 5.43 1.86
N LEU A 67 -14.56 5.45 1.19
CA LEU A 67 -13.29 4.95 1.69
C LEU A 67 -12.93 5.44 3.11
N THR A 68 -13.51 6.55 3.59
CA THR A 68 -13.22 7.10 4.93
C THR A 68 -14.46 7.32 5.82
N LYS A 69 -15.69 7.36 5.28
CA LYS A 69 -16.95 7.27 6.03
C LYS A 69 -17.35 5.83 6.40
N ILE A 70 -17.18 4.90 5.46
CA ILE A 70 -17.40 3.45 5.64
C ILE A 70 -16.03 2.83 5.94
N GLY A 71 -15.12 2.83 4.97
CA GLY A 71 -13.78 2.22 5.08
C GLY A 71 -12.90 2.78 6.20
N GLY A 72 -13.17 4.01 6.65
CA GLY A 72 -12.46 4.64 7.76
C GLY A 72 -13.01 4.30 9.14
N ARG A 73 -14.14 3.59 9.25
CA ARG A 73 -14.82 3.26 10.50
C ARG A 73 -15.02 1.75 10.62
N ARG A 74 -14.91 1.21 11.84
CA ARG A 74 -15.32 -0.16 12.16
C ARG A 74 -16.39 -0.15 13.24
N CYS A 75 -17.40 -1.00 13.10
CA CYS A 75 -18.48 -1.16 14.07
C CYS A 75 -19.20 -2.51 13.86
N HIS A 76 -20.32 -2.73 14.56
CA HIS A 76 -21.18 -3.90 14.32
C HIS A 76 -22.30 -3.62 13.30
N ASP A 77 -21.92 -3.49 12.03
CA ASP A 77 -22.82 -3.57 10.88
C ASP A 77 -22.64 -4.94 10.20
N LEU A 78 -23.75 -5.62 9.87
CA LEU A 78 -23.74 -6.94 9.19
C LEU A 78 -23.99 -6.81 7.68
N GLU A 79 -24.31 -5.61 7.19
CA GLU A 79 -24.50 -5.30 5.77
C GLU A 79 -23.42 -4.34 5.23
N GLU A 80 -22.45 -3.98 6.08
CA GLU A 80 -21.26 -3.12 5.83
C GLU A 80 -21.54 -1.85 5.01
N ARG A 81 -22.68 -1.18 5.28
CA ARG A 81 -23.08 0.06 4.61
C ARG A 81 -22.68 1.32 5.35
N GLU A 82 -22.50 1.24 6.67
CA GLU A 82 -22.17 2.39 7.51
C GLU A 82 -20.74 2.30 8.08
N CYS A 83 -20.16 1.10 8.15
CA CYS A 83 -18.81 0.82 8.64
C CYS A 83 -18.33 -0.54 8.14
N VAL A 84 -17.02 -0.78 8.17
CA VAL A 84 -16.45 -2.13 8.03
C VAL A 84 -16.70 -2.95 9.30
N MET A 85 -16.79 -4.27 9.19
CA MET A 85 -17.03 -5.16 10.32
C MET A 85 -15.94 -5.03 11.40
N SER A 86 -16.35 -4.99 12.67
CA SER A 86 -15.47 -4.98 13.84
C SER A 86 -14.50 -6.18 13.87
N THR A 87 -13.22 -5.90 13.66
CA THR A 87 -12.10 -6.87 13.76
C THR A 87 -11.06 -6.43 14.80
N LEU A 88 -10.09 -7.30 15.10
CA LEU A 88 -8.95 -7.04 16.01
C LEU A 88 -9.31 -6.54 17.43
N GLY A 89 -10.52 -6.83 17.92
CA GLY A 89 -10.98 -6.40 19.24
C GLY A 89 -11.43 -4.94 19.32
N SER A 90 -11.78 -4.32 18.19
CA SER A 90 -12.23 -2.92 18.10
C SER A 90 -13.58 -2.61 18.79
N GLY A 91 -14.38 -3.62 19.15
CA GLY A 91 -15.65 -3.42 19.85
C GLY A 91 -16.84 -3.19 18.90
N ALA A 92 -18.05 -3.13 19.45
CA ALA A 92 -19.27 -3.04 18.63
C ALA A 92 -19.60 -1.61 18.15
N ASP A 93 -19.03 -0.59 18.80
CA ASP A 93 -19.14 0.82 18.42
C ASP A 93 -17.91 1.30 17.63
N ASP A 94 -17.98 2.52 17.09
CA ASP A 94 -16.94 3.11 16.25
C ASP A 94 -15.93 3.99 16.99
N GLN A 95 -15.89 3.98 18.34
CA GLN A 95 -15.10 4.91 19.16
C GLN A 95 -13.70 4.41 19.53
N SER A 96 -13.33 3.20 19.09
CA SER A 96 -12.03 2.58 19.38
C SER A 96 -10.92 3.01 18.40
N SER A 97 -9.69 2.52 18.63
CA SER A 97 -8.60 2.58 17.65
C SER A 97 -8.88 1.80 16.35
N GLY A 98 -10.04 1.12 16.25
CA GLY A 98 -10.50 0.48 15.02
C GLY A 98 -10.89 1.48 13.92
N SER A 99 -11.26 2.69 14.32
CA SER A 99 -11.78 3.77 13.46
C SER A 99 -10.85 4.97 13.38
N GLY A 100 -11.01 5.76 12.32
CA GLY A 100 -10.28 7.00 12.05
C GLY A 100 -9.51 6.97 10.74
N PHE A 101 -9.19 8.16 10.24
CA PHE A 101 -8.45 8.38 9.01
C PHE A 101 -7.69 9.72 9.08
N TYR A 102 -6.73 9.92 8.17
CA TYR A 102 -6.12 11.22 7.91
C TYR A 102 -6.84 11.90 6.76
N THR A 103 -7.26 13.13 6.98
CA THR A 103 -7.77 13.99 5.92
C THR A 103 -6.67 14.42 4.93
N VAL A 104 -7.02 14.86 3.72
CA VAL A 104 -6.12 15.38 2.66
C VAL A 104 -5.19 16.42 3.21
N LYS A 105 -5.78 17.43 3.88
CA LYS A 105 -5.01 18.55 4.40
C LYS A 105 -4.21 18.07 5.65
N GLU A 106 -4.55 16.93 6.28
CA GLU A 106 -3.72 16.24 7.27
C GLU A 106 -2.60 15.33 6.72
N VAL A 107 -2.69 14.79 5.50
CA VAL A 107 -1.48 14.29 4.84
C VAL A 107 -0.62 15.45 4.36
N ARG A 108 -1.25 16.53 3.87
CA ARG A 108 -0.59 17.86 3.82
C ARG A 108 -0.25 18.40 5.22
N CYS A 109 -0.60 17.73 6.34
CA CYS A 109 -0.12 18.09 7.68
C CYS A 109 1.18 17.41 8.03
N LEU A 110 1.24 16.10 7.78
CA LEU A 110 2.43 15.28 7.96
C LEU A 110 3.52 15.67 6.94
N LEU A 111 3.11 16.37 5.87
CA LEU A 111 3.96 17.20 5.03
C LEU A 111 4.08 18.68 5.54
N PHE A 112 3.02 19.34 6.07
CA PHE A 112 2.95 20.83 6.31
C PHE A 112 1.75 21.47 7.15
N CYS A 113 1.21 20.90 8.26
CA CYS A 113 0.20 21.43 9.27
C CYS A 113 -1.36 21.12 9.50
N CYS A 114 -2.42 21.06 8.62
CA CYS A 114 -3.88 20.83 9.09
C CYS A 114 -4.97 20.46 8.02
N CYS A 115 -6.25 20.01 8.35
CA CYS A 115 -7.30 19.06 7.73
C CYS A 115 -8.36 19.31 6.55
N CYS A 116 -9.04 18.23 6.08
CA CYS A 116 -10.44 18.07 5.51
C CYS A 116 -10.72 18.17 3.94
N ASP A 117 -11.68 17.54 3.16
CA ASP A 117 -12.72 16.40 3.21
C ASP A 117 -13.37 15.91 1.79
N TYR A 118 -14.10 14.73 1.70
CA TYR A 118 -15.16 14.16 0.70
C TYR A 118 -14.81 13.35 -0.63
N LEU A 119 -15.39 12.23 -1.24
CA LEU A 119 -16.75 11.56 -1.46
C LEU A 119 -16.92 10.69 -2.79
N LEU A 120 -16.73 9.32 -2.94
CA LEU A 120 -17.71 8.14 -2.96
C LEU A 120 -17.07 6.66 -3.18
N ASP A 121 -17.84 5.53 -3.41
CA ASP A 121 -17.49 4.04 -3.58
C ASP A 121 -18.39 3.16 -4.58
N ASP A 122 -18.20 1.80 -4.76
CA ASP A 122 -18.90 0.89 -5.76
C ASP A 122 -19.15 -0.62 -5.34
N PRO A 123 -20.40 -1.14 -5.23
CA PRO A 123 -20.73 -2.45 -4.60
C PRO A 123 -21.06 -3.63 -5.56
N ALA A 124 -20.12 -4.10 -6.39
CA ALA A 124 -20.45 -5.01 -7.52
C ALA A 124 -19.62 -6.32 -7.74
N ASP A 125 -18.66 -6.69 -6.87
CA ASP A 125 -17.93 -7.97 -7.01
C ASP A 125 -18.64 -9.13 -6.25
N THR A 126 -18.43 -10.37 -6.67
CA THR A 126 -19.01 -11.59 -6.06
C THR A 126 -18.00 -12.75 -6.04
N SER A 127 -16.71 -12.44 -6.00
CA SER A 127 -15.63 -13.42 -5.89
C SER A 127 -15.62 -14.09 -4.50
N TYR A 128 -15.12 -15.33 -4.43
CA TYR A 128 -14.91 -16.04 -3.16
C TYR A 128 -13.55 -16.74 -3.18
N TYR A 129 -12.70 -16.39 -2.22
CA TYR A 129 -11.42 -17.04 -1.93
C TYR A 129 -11.13 -16.86 -0.42
N PHE A 130 -9.87 -16.92 0.03
CA PHE A 130 -9.52 -16.69 1.42
C PHE A 130 -8.14 -16.01 1.54
N SER A 131 -8.06 -14.82 2.15
CA SER A 131 -6.78 -14.12 2.41
C SER A 131 -6.03 -14.72 3.60
N VAL A 132 -4.76 -14.34 3.79
CA VAL A 132 -3.97 -14.73 4.98
C VAL A 132 -4.60 -14.19 6.28
N GLN A 133 -5.36 -13.11 6.16
CA GLN A 133 -6.10 -12.39 7.18
C GLN A 133 -7.57 -12.88 7.33
N TYR A 134 -7.93 -13.99 6.65
CA TYR A 134 -9.22 -14.69 6.74
C TYR A 134 -10.43 -13.96 6.09
N TYR A 135 -10.20 -12.95 5.22
CA TYR A 135 -11.24 -12.29 4.42
C TYR A 135 -11.49 -13.00 3.08
N THR A 136 -12.64 -12.75 2.45
CA THR A 136 -13.11 -13.50 1.25
C THR A 136 -13.02 -12.74 -0.08
N ASP A 137 -12.76 -11.44 -0.01
CA ASP A 137 -13.20 -10.42 -0.98
C ASP A 137 -12.31 -9.15 -1.04
N ASN A 138 -11.27 -9.06 -0.20
CA ASN A 138 -10.32 -7.94 -0.07
C ASN A 138 -9.45 -7.53 -1.31
N ALA A 139 -9.53 -8.21 -2.47
CA ALA A 139 -8.50 -8.17 -3.51
C ALA A 139 -9.02 -7.58 -4.82
N VAL A 140 -8.63 -6.31 -5.08
CA VAL A 140 -9.08 -5.51 -6.23
C VAL A 140 -8.95 -6.25 -7.58
N ASN A 141 -10.05 -6.34 -8.30
CA ASN A 141 -10.19 -7.14 -9.51
C ASN A 141 -9.31 -6.59 -10.66
N PRO A 142 -8.27 -7.31 -11.13
CA PRO A 142 -7.28 -6.78 -12.07
C PRO A 142 -7.76 -6.79 -13.52
N CYS A 143 -8.99 -7.25 -13.78
CA CYS A 143 -9.52 -7.50 -15.12
C CYS A 143 -10.59 -6.49 -15.55
N ILE A 144 -10.95 -5.54 -14.68
CA ILE A 144 -11.98 -4.52 -14.94
C ILE A 144 -11.38 -3.11 -15.01
N GLU A 145 -11.88 -2.29 -15.93
CA GLU A 145 -11.36 -0.94 -16.15
C GLU A 145 -11.72 0.06 -15.03
N SER A 146 -12.69 -0.25 -14.17
CA SER A 146 -12.99 0.53 -12.95
C SER A 146 -11.81 0.53 -11.99
N THR A 147 -11.19 -0.61 -11.72
CA THR A 147 -9.98 -0.74 -10.87
C THR A 147 -8.86 0.20 -11.34
N TYR A 148 -8.61 0.27 -12.64
CA TYR A 148 -7.57 1.14 -13.18
C TYR A 148 -7.96 2.62 -13.18
N ARG A 149 -9.25 2.97 -13.33
CA ARG A 149 -9.73 4.35 -13.11
C ARG A 149 -9.58 4.76 -11.63
N PHE A 150 -9.95 3.89 -10.70
CA PHE A 150 -9.80 4.09 -9.26
C PHE A 150 -8.33 4.32 -8.87
N ILE A 151 -7.43 3.39 -9.24
CA ILE A 151 -6.00 3.52 -8.96
C ILE A 151 -5.41 4.78 -9.63
N SER A 152 -5.85 5.12 -10.85
CA SER A 152 -5.41 6.34 -11.53
C SER A 152 -5.85 7.61 -10.79
N GLU A 153 -7.07 7.66 -10.26
CA GLU A 153 -7.59 8.80 -9.51
C GLU A 153 -6.92 8.90 -8.12
N VAL A 154 -6.79 7.80 -7.38
CA VAL A 154 -6.04 7.76 -6.11
C VAL A 154 -4.60 8.22 -6.32
N TYR A 155 -3.89 7.69 -7.32
CA TYR A 155 -2.52 8.13 -7.65
C TYR A 155 -2.44 9.61 -8.03
N LYS A 156 -3.42 10.12 -8.79
CA LYS A 156 -3.55 11.54 -9.15
C LYS A 156 -3.76 12.42 -7.92
N GLN A 157 -4.66 12.03 -7.01
CA GLN A 157 -4.95 12.79 -5.79
C GLN A 157 -3.78 12.74 -4.78
N VAL A 158 -3.15 11.58 -4.58
CA VAL A 158 -1.90 11.46 -3.79
C VAL A 158 -0.77 12.31 -4.40
N SER A 159 -0.63 12.31 -5.72
CA SER A 159 0.35 13.18 -6.41
C SER A 159 0.03 14.66 -6.21
N GLU A 160 -1.24 15.06 -6.20
CA GLU A 160 -1.69 16.44 -5.96
C GLU A 160 -1.55 16.89 -4.49
N ILE A 161 -1.79 15.99 -3.54
CA ILE A 161 -1.47 16.18 -2.10
C ILE A 161 0.01 16.53 -1.93
N HIS A 162 0.88 15.81 -2.65
CA HIS A 162 2.33 15.97 -2.60
C HIS A 162 2.87 17.17 -3.42
N ARG A 163 2.23 17.52 -4.54
CA ARG A 163 2.76 18.39 -5.63
C ARG A 163 3.44 19.66 -5.16
N ALA A 164 2.83 20.40 -4.23
CA ALA A 164 3.30 21.72 -3.80
C ALA A 164 4.35 21.70 -2.69
N ILE A 165 4.53 20.58 -1.98
CA ILE A 165 5.33 20.51 -0.73
C ILE A 165 6.54 19.59 -0.91
N GLN A 166 6.28 18.34 -1.27
CA GLN A 166 7.30 17.33 -1.52
C GLN A 166 6.75 16.42 -2.62
N PRO A 167 6.99 16.75 -3.90
CA PRO A 167 6.51 15.96 -5.04
C PRO A 167 6.77 14.47 -4.86
N LEU A 168 5.76 13.65 -5.16
CA LEU A 168 5.82 12.20 -4.97
C LEU A 168 7.01 11.64 -5.77
N LYS A 169 7.85 10.82 -5.12
CA LYS A 169 9.04 10.21 -5.76
C LYS A 169 8.96 8.69 -5.86
N VAL A 170 8.15 8.08 -5.00
CA VAL A 170 7.91 6.63 -4.94
C VAL A 170 6.42 6.43 -4.72
N TYR A 171 5.80 5.53 -5.48
CA TYR A 171 4.44 5.05 -5.24
C TYR A 171 4.50 3.57 -4.88
N HIS A 172 4.03 3.20 -3.68
CA HIS A 172 3.95 1.81 -3.24
C HIS A 172 2.55 1.26 -3.53
N PHE A 173 2.44 0.10 -4.19
CA PHE A 173 1.13 -0.48 -4.54
C PHE A 173 0.71 -1.69 -3.71
N GLY A 174 1.55 -2.15 -2.77
CA GLY A 174 1.31 -3.39 -2.03
C GLY A 174 1.72 -4.60 -2.86
N GLY A 175 0.76 -5.44 -3.24
CA GLY A 175 0.96 -6.61 -4.10
C GLY A 175 1.35 -7.90 -3.37
N ASP A 176 1.39 -7.83 -2.05
CA ASP A 176 1.53 -8.91 -1.07
C ASP A 176 0.32 -9.88 -1.07
N GLU A 177 0.57 -11.11 -0.61
CA GLU A 177 -0.39 -12.12 -0.13
C GLU A 177 -1.68 -12.40 -0.94
N VAL A 178 -1.72 -12.03 -2.22
CA VAL A 178 -2.84 -12.33 -3.14
C VAL A 178 -3.16 -13.84 -3.15
N ALA A 179 -4.36 -14.18 -2.68
CA ALA A 179 -4.78 -15.53 -2.39
C ALA A 179 -4.79 -16.47 -3.61
N THR A 180 -4.33 -17.71 -3.41
CA THR A 180 -4.48 -18.80 -4.40
C THR A 180 -5.96 -19.07 -4.66
N GLY A 181 -6.41 -18.81 -5.89
CA GLY A 181 -7.81 -18.93 -6.30
C GLY A 181 -8.52 -17.59 -6.54
N ALA A 182 -7.89 -16.46 -6.20
CA ALA A 182 -8.42 -15.13 -6.49
C ALA A 182 -8.78 -14.98 -7.99
N TRP A 183 -9.98 -14.44 -8.24
CA TRP A 183 -10.54 -14.15 -9.56
C TRP A 183 -10.68 -15.34 -10.55
N VAL A 184 -10.49 -16.59 -10.12
CA VAL A 184 -10.60 -17.78 -11.01
C VAL A 184 -12.00 -17.89 -11.67
N ASN A 185 -13.05 -17.51 -10.94
CA ASN A 185 -14.43 -17.50 -11.44
C ASN A 185 -14.85 -16.15 -12.06
N SER A 186 -13.96 -15.15 -12.13
CA SER A 186 -14.27 -13.83 -12.69
C SER A 186 -14.46 -13.91 -14.21
N THR A 187 -15.67 -13.59 -14.69
CA THR A 187 -15.99 -13.57 -16.13
C THR A 187 -15.14 -12.56 -16.90
N ALA A 188 -14.76 -11.45 -16.26
CA ALA A 188 -13.83 -10.47 -16.81
C ALA A 188 -12.41 -11.05 -16.97
N CYS A 189 -11.93 -11.82 -15.98
CA CYS A 189 -10.62 -12.47 -16.05
C CYS A 189 -10.58 -13.69 -16.98
N ALA A 190 -11.72 -14.30 -17.29
CA ALA A 190 -11.79 -15.53 -18.09
C ALA A 190 -11.15 -15.44 -19.49
N SER A 191 -10.96 -14.23 -20.05
CA SER A 191 -10.17 -14.08 -21.29
C SER A 191 -8.66 -14.15 -21.04
N LEU A 192 -8.15 -13.44 -20.02
CA LEU A 192 -6.73 -13.39 -19.66
C LEU A 192 -6.24 -14.74 -19.09
N LEU A 193 -7.07 -15.40 -18.27
CA LEU A 193 -6.81 -16.74 -17.75
C LEU A 193 -6.63 -17.77 -18.88
N ARG A 194 -7.44 -17.70 -19.94
CA ARG A 194 -7.28 -18.55 -21.14
C ARG A 194 -6.02 -18.25 -21.96
N SER A 195 -5.46 -17.04 -21.84
CA SER A 195 -4.18 -16.67 -22.45
C SER A 195 -2.96 -17.20 -21.67
N GLY A 196 -3.16 -17.77 -20.47
CA GLY A 196 -2.06 -18.27 -19.62
C GLY A 196 -1.17 -17.18 -19.03
N VAL A 197 -1.60 -15.91 -19.06
CA VAL A 197 -0.82 -14.77 -18.55
C VAL A 197 -1.13 -14.55 -17.07
N SER A 198 -0.10 -14.40 -16.23
CA SER A 198 -0.26 -14.13 -14.81
C SER A 198 -0.98 -12.79 -14.57
N LEU A 199 -2.15 -12.86 -13.91
CA LEU A 199 -2.97 -11.68 -13.60
C LEU A 199 -2.22 -10.67 -12.72
N LYS A 200 -1.38 -11.15 -11.77
CA LYS A 200 -0.48 -10.29 -10.98
C LYS A 200 0.46 -9.49 -11.88
N SER A 201 1.07 -10.13 -12.88
CA SER A 201 1.97 -9.46 -13.83
C SER A 201 1.23 -8.40 -14.67
N VAL A 202 0.03 -8.71 -15.18
CA VAL A 202 -0.80 -7.75 -15.93
C VAL A 202 -1.15 -6.53 -15.08
N PHE A 203 -1.57 -6.73 -13.83
CA PHE A 203 -1.88 -5.66 -12.90
C PHE A 203 -0.66 -4.76 -12.64
N THR A 204 0.45 -5.36 -12.24
CA THR A 204 1.73 -4.66 -11.97
C THR A 204 2.21 -3.87 -13.19
N GLN A 205 2.13 -4.42 -14.41
CA GLN A 205 2.49 -3.70 -15.64
C GLN A 205 1.58 -2.49 -15.92
N ARG A 206 0.28 -2.59 -15.66
CA ARG A 206 -0.67 -1.49 -15.81
C ARG A 206 -0.46 -0.39 -14.75
N VAL A 207 -0.23 -0.76 -13.49
CA VAL A 207 0.14 0.18 -12.42
C VAL A 207 1.48 0.87 -12.71
N ALA A 208 2.48 0.14 -13.19
CA ALA A 208 3.76 0.69 -13.63
C ALA A 208 3.58 1.72 -14.77
N THR A 209 2.70 1.43 -15.73
CA THR A 209 2.39 2.33 -16.86
C THR A 209 1.73 3.64 -16.40
N MET A 210 0.79 3.57 -15.43
CA MET A 210 0.14 4.76 -14.86
C MET A 210 1.12 5.61 -14.02
N THR A 211 2.02 4.96 -13.28
CA THR A 211 2.93 5.60 -12.32
C THR A 211 4.32 5.94 -12.88
N LYS A 212 4.59 5.67 -14.16
CA LYS A 212 5.92 5.71 -14.83
C LYS A 212 6.84 6.91 -14.54
N ASN A 213 6.27 8.05 -14.13
CA ASN A 213 7.00 9.28 -13.80
C ASN A 213 7.65 9.25 -12.40
N VAL A 214 7.27 8.31 -11.53
CA VAL A 214 7.86 8.08 -10.20
C VAL A 214 8.50 6.68 -10.12
N SER A 215 9.30 6.41 -9.08
CA SER A 215 9.70 5.04 -8.78
C SER A 215 8.48 4.23 -8.36
N LEU A 216 8.35 3.00 -8.84
CA LEU A 216 7.38 2.04 -8.28
C LEU A 216 7.97 1.39 -7.03
N ALA A 217 7.12 0.98 -6.09
CA ALA A 217 7.51 0.09 -5.02
C ALA A 217 6.41 -0.94 -4.71
N ALA A 218 6.81 -2.08 -4.19
CA ALA A 218 5.92 -3.18 -3.84
C ALA A 218 6.56 -4.08 -2.76
N TRP A 219 5.75 -4.96 -2.19
CA TRP A 219 6.28 -6.18 -1.57
C TRP A 219 6.70 -7.18 -2.66
N GLU A 220 7.61 -8.09 -2.30
CA GLU A 220 8.29 -8.95 -3.27
C GLU A 220 7.35 -9.85 -4.09
N ASP A 221 6.28 -10.37 -3.49
CA ASP A 221 5.36 -11.33 -4.12
C ASP A 221 4.50 -10.70 -5.23
N GLY A 222 4.33 -9.37 -5.22
CA GLY A 222 3.72 -8.62 -6.32
C GLY A 222 4.65 -8.44 -7.53
N LEU A 223 5.96 -8.66 -7.32
CA LEU A 223 7.03 -8.48 -8.30
C LEU A 223 7.70 -9.79 -8.74
N MET A 224 7.21 -10.95 -8.30
CA MET A 224 7.70 -12.26 -8.75
C MET A 224 6.58 -13.26 -9.05
N ASP A 225 6.90 -14.19 -9.94
CA ASP A 225 6.15 -15.41 -10.16
C ASP A 225 6.56 -16.48 -9.15
N HIS A 226 5.56 -17.27 -8.72
CA HIS A 226 5.65 -18.44 -7.83
C HIS A 226 6.96 -18.55 -7.04
N ASP A 227 7.05 -17.68 -6.02
CA ASP A 227 7.98 -17.75 -4.90
C ASP A 227 9.49 -17.59 -5.16
N SER A 228 9.94 -17.34 -6.40
CA SER A 228 11.39 -17.21 -6.69
C SER A 228 11.80 -16.39 -7.92
N THR A 229 10.92 -16.14 -8.90
CA THR A 229 11.33 -15.58 -10.21
C THR A 229 10.79 -14.15 -10.41
N PRO A 230 11.61 -13.09 -10.30
CA PRO A 230 11.17 -11.72 -10.55
C PRO A 230 10.58 -11.54 -11.95
N TRP A 231 9.60 -10.64 -12.11
CA TRP A 231 9.12 -10.24 -13.44
C TRP A 231 10.27 -9.64 -14.26
N GLU A 232 10.25 -9.81 -15.58
CA GLU A 232 11.26 -9.20 -16.44
C GLU A 232 11.21 -7.67 -16.29
N ARG A 233 12.33 -7.08 -15.89
CA ARG A 233 12.40 -5.66 -15.50
C ARG A 233 12.02 -4.69 -16.63
N SER A 234 12.12 -5.11 -17.89
CA SER A 234 11.71 -4.34 -19.08
C SER A 234 10.21 -4.06 -19.15
N LEU A 235 9.37 -4.92 -18.55
CA LEU A 235 7.91 -4.83 -18.57
C LEU A 235 7.38 -3.68 -17.71
N LEU A 236 8.20 -3.14 -16.80
CA LEU A 236 7.79 -2.13 -15.82
C LEU A 236 8.29 -0.74 -16.23
N ALA A 237 7.36 0.09 -16.71
CA ALA A 237 7.63 1.39 -17.35
C ALA A 237 8.34 2.44 -16.48
N ASN A 238 8.35 2.28 -15.15
CA ASN A 238 9.09 3.16 -14.23
C ASN A 238 10.60 3.00 -14.43
N LYS A 239 11.37 4.09 -14.29
CA LYS A 239 12.84 4.03 -14.33
C LYS A 239 13.45 3.19 -13.19
N ASP A 240 12.85 3.29 -12.01
CA ASP A 240 13.27 2.60 -10.79
C ASP A 240 12.08 1.81 -10.24
N VAL A 241 12.32 0.56 -9.81
CA VAL A 241 11.37 -0.25 -9.05
C VAL A 241 12.08 -0.73 -7.79
N ILE A 242 11.48 -0.44 -6.62
CA ILE A 242 12.03 -0.71 -5.28
C ILE A 242 11.24 -1.87 -4.67
N VAL A 243 11.90 -2.79 -3.96
CA VAL A 243 11.25 -3.99 -3.42
C VAL A 243 11.42 -4.11 -1.92
N GLN A 244 10.31 -4.17 -1.20
CA GLN A 244 10.32 -4.58 0.20
C GLN A 244 10.41 -6.12 0.23
N SER A 245 11.63 -6.62 0.27
CA SER A 245 11.88 -8.06 0.44
C SER A 245 11.70 -8.45 1.91
N TRP A 246 10.93 -9.50 2.17
CA TRP A 246 10.49 -9.87 3.52
C TRP A 246 10.65 -11.37 3.84
N GLN A 247 10.66 -12.26 2.84
CA GLN A 247 11.03 -13.66 3.06
C GLN A 247 12.53 -13.86 2.90
N ASN A 248 13.20 -14.25 3.99
CA ASN A 248 14.61 -14.62 4.01
C ASN A 248 14.89 -15.96 4.72
N VAL A 249 13.84 -16.74 5.01
CA VAL A 249 13.95 -18.03 5.69
C VAL A 249 14.73 -19.03 4.82
N TRP A 250 15.84 -19.54 5.36
CA TRP A 250 16.72 -20.46 4.64
C TRP A 250 16.08 -21.84 4.47
N GLU A 251 15.40 -22.30 5.50
CA GLU A 251 14.71 -23.59 5.61
C GLU A 251 13.54 -23.73 4.60
N TRP A 252 13.01 -22.61 4.10
CA TRP A 252 11.96 -22.55 3.09
C TRP A 252 12.51 -22.34 1.66
N GLY A 253 13.83 -22.26 1.49
CA GLY A 253 14.50 -22.04 0.19
C GLY A 253 14.45 -20.59 -0.34
N VAL A 254 13.66 -19.72 0.30
CA VAL A 254 13.37 -18.35 -0.13
C VAL A 254 14.46 -17.31 0.18
N ALA A 255 15.48 -17.67 0.97
CA ALA A 255 16.62 -16.79 1.28
C ALA A 255 17.38 -16.22 0.05
N SER A 256 17.15 -16.76 -1.15
CA SER A 256 17.68 -16.22 -2.42
C SER A 256 16.88 -15.05 -3.01
N ARG A 257 15.61 -14.83 -2.61
CA ARG A 257 14.69 -13.86 -3.25
C ARG A 257 15.28 -12.45 -3.40
N ALA A 258 15.80 -11.88 -2.32
CA ALA A 258 16.42 -10.54 -2.33
C ALA A 258 17.59 -10.43 -3.33
N TYR A 259 18.40 -11.49 -3.46
CA TYR A 259 19.50 -11.56 -4.42
C TYR A 259 18.98 -11.71 -5.86
N ASN A 260 17.96 -12.52 -6.08
CA ASN A 260 17.33 -12.69 -7.40
C ASN A 260 16.75 -11.36 -7.91
N LEU A 261 16.07 -10.62 -7.05
CA LEU A 261 15.52 -9.28 -7.33
C LEU A 261 16.64 -8.28 -7.67
N ALA A 262 17.68 -8.19 -6.85
CA ALA A 262 18.82 -7.30 -7.10
C ALA A 262 19.54 -7.63 -8.42
N ASN A 263 19.76 -8.92 -8.69
CA ASN A 263 20.36 -9.41 -9.94
C ASN A 263 19.48 -9.14 -11.18
N ALA A 264 18.15 -9.10 -11.01
CA ALA A 264 17.18 -8.73 -12.05
C ALA A 264 17.04 -7.20 -12.24
N GLY A 265 17.83 -6.37 -11.55
CA GLY A 265 17.83 -4.92 -11.73
C GLY A 265 16.76 -4.15 -10.94
N TYR A 266 16.23 -4.76 -9.88
CA TYR A 266 15.40 -4.08 -8.87
C TYR A 266 16.27 -3.39 -7.80
N LYS A 267 15.67 -2.56 -6.94
CA LYS A 267 16.34 -1.74 -5.91
C LYS A 267 15.84 -1.99 -4.49
#